data_AF-K1ULJ9-F1
#
_entry.id   AF-K1ULJ9-F1
#
_cell.length_a   1.000
_cell.length_b   1.000
_cell.length_c   1.000
_cell.angle_alpha   90.00
_cell.angle_beta   90.00
_cell.angle_gamma   90.00
#
_symmetry.space_group_name_H-M   'P 1'
#
loop_
_entity.id
_entity.type
_entity.pdbx_description
1 polymer ?
#
loop_
_entity_poly.entity_id
_entity_poly.type
_entity_poly.pdbx_seq_one_letter_code
_entity_poly.pdbx_strand_id
1 'polypeptide(L)' 'MAATVMELYGSKVFNEHEMRERLPSSTYKSLKATIEKGQALDLEVANVVASVMKRWAIEQGATHYT' A
#
# COMPACT_ATOMS: atom_id res chain seq x y z
N MET A 1 3.23 -6.82 27.56
CA MET A 1 2.43 -5.58 27.60
C MET A 1 1.28 -5.74 26.64
N ALA A 2 0.06 -5.35 27.03
CA ALA A 2 -1.07 -5.33 26.09
C ALA A 2 -0.88 -4.14 25.14
N ALA A 3 -0.96 -4.39 23.84
CA ALA A 3 -0.92 -3.32 22.84
C ALA A 3 -2.13 -2.39 23.05
N THR A 4 -1.89 -1.09 23.01
CA THR A 4 -2.94 -0.09 23.14
C THR A 4 -3.76 0.01 21.84
N VAL A 5 -4.99 0.52 21.94
CA VAL A 5 -5.86 0.71 20.77
C VAL A 5 -5.20 1.59 19.71
N MET A 6 -4.41 2.58 20.13
CA MET A 6 -3.68 3.48 19.23
C MET A 6 -2.57 2.76 18.46
N GLU A 7 -1.93 1.75 19.05
CA GLU A 7 -0.89 0.96 18.40
C GLU A 7 -1.47 -0.07 17.42
N LEU A 8 -2.67 -0.59 17.69
CA LEU A 8 -3.32 -1.57 16.83
C LEU A 8 -4.05 -0.91 15.64
N TYR A 9 -4.67 0.24 15.86
CA TYR A 9 -5.45 0.93 14.84
C TYR A 9 -4.56 1.37 13.67
N GLY A 10 -4.90 0.93 12.45
CA GLY A 10 -4.18 1.30 11.23
C GLY A 10 -2.80 0.64 11.05
N SER A 11 -2.35 -0.17 12.01
CA SER A 11 -1.04 -0.87 11.96
C SER A 11 -0.92 -1.89 10.83
N LYS A 12 -2.04 -2.52 10.44
CA LYS A 12 -2.11 -3.52 9.37
C LYS A 12 -2.82 -2.98 8.14
N VAL A 13 -2.49 -1.75 7.74
CA VAL A 13 -3.05 -1.10 6.55
C VAL A 13 -1.92 -0.58 5.68
N PHE A 14 -1.98 -0.86 4.38
CA PHE A 14 -1.07 -0.30 3.39
C PHE A 14 -1.45 1.15 3.09
N ASN A 15 -1.18 2.03 4.04
CA ASN A 15 -1.57 3.43 4.05
C ASN A 15 -0.61 4.33 3.24
N GLU A 16 -0.85 5.64 3.21
CA GLU A 16 0.00 6.59 2.46
C GLU A 16 1.47 6.58 2.91
N HIS A 17 1.72 6.35 4.21
CA HIS A 17 3.07 6.25 4.74
C HIS A 17 3.81 5.03 4.19
N GLU A 18 3.21 3.84 4.30
CA GLU A 18 3.77 2.59 3.75
C GLU A 18 3.95 2.68 2.23
N MET A 19 2.97 3.28 1.53
CA MET A 19 3.07 3.52 0.10
C MET A 19 4.26 4.41 -0.25
N ARG A 20 4.47 5.51 0.48
CA ARG A 20 5.55 6.46 0.21
C ARG A 20 6.94 5.90 0.52
N GLU A 21 7.06 5.05 1.53
CA GLU A 21 8.32 4.41 1.90
C GLU A 21 8.71 3.29 0.93
N ARG A 22 7.73 2.53 0.42
CA ARG A 22 8.00 1.31 -0.34
C ARG A 22 7.82 1.44 -1.84
N LEU A 23 6.97 2.36 -2.32
CA LEU A 23 6.75 2.56 -3.76
C LEU A 23 7.80 3.51 -4.36
N PRO A 24 8.19 3.31 -5.63
CA PRO A 24 8.95 4.31 -6.37
C PRO A 24 8.19 5.63 -6.45
N SER A 25 8.92 6.75 -6.38
CA SER A 25 8.34 8.11 -6.44
C SER A 25 7.43 8.35 -7.65
N SER A 26 7.74 7.74 -8.81
CA SER A 26 6.92 7.83 -10.02
C SER A 26 5.60 7.06 -9.88
N THR A 27 5.66 5.82 -9.40
CA THR A 27 4.49 4.96 -9.15
C THR A 27 3.57 5.58 -8.10
N TYR A 28 4.12 6.08 -6.98
CA TYR A 28 3.36 6.73 -5.93
C TYR A 28 2.61 7.96 -6.46
N LYS A 29 3.27 8.83 -7.23
CA LYS A 29 2.64 10.01 -7.84
C LYS A 29 1.53 9.63 -8.81
N SER A 30 1.75 8.61 -9.64
CA SER A 30 0.75 8.14 -10.61
C SER A 30 -0.47 7.54 -9.92
N LEU A 31 -0.25 6.69 -8.90
CA LEU A 31 -1.31 6.12 -8.08
C LEU A 31 -2.10 7.22 -7.34
N LYS A 32 -1.41 8.19 -6.74
CA LYS A 32 -2.05 9.32 -6.06
C LYS A 32 -2.90 10.17 -7.01
N ALA A 33 -2.39 10.46 -8.21
CA ALA A 33 -3.16 11.16 -9.24
C ALA A 33 -4.40 10.37 -9.67
N THR A 34 -4.29 9.04 -9.80
CA THR A 34 -5.42 8.15 -10.10
C THR A 34 -6.49 8.25 -9.01
N ILE A 35 -6.09 8.20 -7.74
CA ILE A 35 -7.01 8.29 -6.58
C ILE A 35 -7.67 9.67 -6.47
N GLU A 36 -6.89 10.76 -6.57
CA GLU A 36 -7.37 12.12 -6.36
C GLU A 36 -8.17 12.68 -7.56
N LYS A 37 -7.76 12.32 -8.78
CA LYS A 37 -8.31 12.88 -10.02
C LYS A 37 -9.24 11.92 -10.76
N GLY A 38 -9.42 10.70 -10.27
CA GLY A 38 -10.23 9.67 -10.92
C GLY A 38 -9.70 9.26 -12.30
N GLN A 39 -8.38 9.37 -12.51
CA GLN A 39 -7.75 8.96 -13.77
C GLN A 39 -7.72 7.42 -13.88
N ALA A 40 -7.59 6.91 -15.11
CA ALA A 40 -7.42 5.48 -15.33
C ALA A 40 -6.10 5.00 -14.72
N LEU A 41 -6.15 3.88 -13.99
CA LEU A 41 -4.96 3.25 -13.43
C LEU A 41 -4.18 2.58 -14.55
N ASP A 42 -2.95 3.03 -14.75
CA ASP A 42 -2.01 2.41 -15.68
C ASP A 42 -1.65 0.98 -15.24
N LEU A 43 -1.59 0.05 -16.19
CA LEU A 43 -1.35 -1.36 -15.89
C LEU A 43 0.06 -1.61 -15.35
N GLU A 44 1.08 -0.90 -15.82
CA GLU A 44 2.44 -1.02 -15.30
C GLU A 44 2.50 -0.50 -13.86
N VAL A 45 1.86 0.64 -13.58
CA VAL A 45 1.72 1.19 -12.22
C VAL A 45 1.00 0.19 -11.32
N ALA A 46 -0.10 -0.40 -11.78
CA ALA A 46 -0.85 -1.41 -11.03
C ALA A 46 0.00 -2.63 -10.68
N ASN A 47 0.77 -3.15 -11.64
CA ASN A 47 1.66 -4.30 -11.42
C ASN A 47 2.74 -4.02 -10.37
N VAL A 48 3.35 -2.83 -10.41
CA VAL A 48 4.35 -2.42 -9.42
C VAL A 48 3.71 -2.31 -8.02
N VAL A 49 2.55 -1.64 -7.92
CA VAL A 49 1.81 -1.50 -6.66
C VAL A 49 1.44 -2.87 -6.09
N ALA A 50 0.89 -3.77 -6.91
CA ALA A 50 0.51 -5.11 -6.49
C ALA A 50 1.70 -5.93 -5.96
N SER A 51 2.85 -5.84 -6.62
CA SER A 51 4.08 -6.52 -6.19
C SER A 51 4.59 -6.01 -4.84
N VAL A 52 4.56 -4.69 -4.63
CA VAL A 52 4.97 -4.08 -3.36
C VAL A 52 3.97 -4.40 -2.24
N MET A 53 2.67 -4.27 -2.53
CA MET A 53 1.59 -4.55 -1.58
C MET A 53 1.60 -6.00 -1.14
N LYS A 54 1.86 -6.96 -2.05
CA LYS A 54 2.02 -8.37 -1.72
C LYS A 54 3.18 -8.60 -0.75
N ARG A 55 4.35 -7.99 -1.00
CA ARG A 55 5.52 -8.14 -0.12
C ARG A 55 5.23 -7.59 1.28
N TRP A 56 4.65 -6.39 1.36
CA TRP A 56 4.22 -5.81 2.63
C TRP A 56 3.23 -6.72 3.36
N ALA A 57 2.23 -7.27 2.66
CA ALA A 57 1.23 -8.14 3.28
C ALA A 57 1.84 -9.42 3.84
N ILE A 58 2.80 -10.02 3.12
CA ILE A 58 3.54 -11.21 3.59
C ILE A 58 4.36 -10.89 4.84
N GLU A 59 5.03 -9.73 4.90
CA GLU A 59 5.74 -9.27 6.12
C GLU A 59 4.79 -9.09 7.31
N GLN A 60 3.54 -8.72 7.05
CA GLN A 60 2.47 -8.64 8.05
C GLN A 60 1.85 -10.00 8.40
N GLY A 61 2.32 -11.10 7.78
CA GLY A 61 1.86 -12.47 8.03
C GLY A 61 0.69 -12.93 7.15
N ALA A 62 0.36 -12.21 6.08
CA ALA A 62 -0.69 -12.61 5.15
C ALA A 62 -0.25 -13.80 4.29
N THR A 63 -1.15 -14.76 4.11
CA THR A 63 -0.93 -15.97 3.30
C THR A 63 -1.83 -16.06 2.08
N HIS A 64 -2.91 -15.27 2.05
CA HIS A 64 -3.92 -15.24 1.01
C HIS A 64 -4.28 -13.77 0.69
N TYR A 65 -4.77 -13.52 -0.52
CA TYR A 65 -5.33 -12.25 -0.94
C TYR A 65 -6.68 -12.49 -1.62
N THR A 66 -7.56 -11.50 -1.62
CA THR A 66 -8.90 -11.53 -2.23
C THR A 66 -9.16 -10.24 -2.96
#